data_AF-A0A953RZN9-F1
#
_entry.id   AF-A0A953RZN9-F1
#
_cell.length_a   1.000
_cell.length_b   1.000
_cell.length_c   1.000
_cell.angle_alpha   90.00
_cell.angle_beta   90.00
_cell.angle_gamma   90.00
#
_symmetry.space_group_name_H-M   'P 1'
#
loop_
_entity.id
_entity.type
_entity.pdbx_description
1 polymer ?
#
loop_
_entity_poly.entity_id
_entity_poly.type
_entity_poly.pdbx_seq_one_letter_code
_entity_poly.pdbx_strand_id
1 'polypeptide(L)'
;MKRGLITWDKVELPPSVFEARLARARKALAAQDLPALLVYSDVWRSNEGRHLTNYMPYWNRSLIVIPREQPPVLLCGLSPRVYPWIKSVTVFEEIRPASKLVPTLLQLCTERGWTKLGVLDLPRLPHEIYAPQKASGVEASDVQFDLTDDAEIAMHRRAEQMAQEILTAELPRGAGLTDYQFSGLLERAFRRAGAEDLVLLFSTGDSAPRPACGTMLGDKYSVAVALEYRGHWARVRRGLPL
;
A
#
# COMPACT_ATOMS: atom_id res chain seq x y z
N MET A 1 2.27 -12.23 3.17
CA MET A 1 2.03 -11.95 1.73
C MET A 1 0.63 -11.41 1.63
N LYS A 2 0.45 -10.19 1.10
CA LYS A 2 -0.88 -9.63 0.87
C LYS A 2 -1.61 -10.56 -0.10
N ARG A 3 -2.71 -11.16 0.38
CA ARG A 3 -3.35 -12.36 -0.22
C ARG A 3 -4.81 -12.10 -0.61
N GLY A 4 -5.24 -10.84 -0.60
CA GLY A 4 -6.60 -10.46 -1.02
C GLY A 4 -6.71 -10.14 -2.50
N LEU A 5 -7.92 -9.79 -2.91
CA LEU A 5 -8.27 -9.42 -4.28
C LEU A 5 -7.67 -8.05 -4.63
N ILE A 6 -6.58 -8.03 -5.41
CA ILE A 6 -5.99 -6.78 -5.91
C ILE A 6 -6.70 -6.43 -7.22
N THR A 7 -7.69 -5.54 -7.11
CA THR A 7 -8.42 -4.97 -8.24
C THR A 7 -8.57 -3.47 -8.06
N TRP A 8 -8.68 -2.76 -9.18
CA TRP A 8 -9.03 -1.35 -9.16
C TRP A 8 -10.53 -1.16 -9.40
N ASP A 9 -11.23 -0.81 -8.33
CA ASP A 9 -12.61 -0.37 -8.44
C ASP A 9 -12.65 1.13 -8.68
N LYS A 10 -13.05 1.49 -9.89
CA LYS A 10 -13.08 2.87 -10.37
C LYS A 10 -14.29 3.64 -9.83
N VAL A 11 -15.24 2.97 -9.18
CA VAL A 11 -16.35 3.64 -8.49
C VAL A 11 -15.88 4.17 -7.13
N GLU A 12 -15.16 3.35 -6.36
CA GLU A 12 -14.62 3.76 -5.05
C GLU A 12 -13.39 4.68 -5.18
N LEU A 13 -12.50 4.41 -6.14
CA LEU A 13 -11.31 5.22 -6.41
C LEU A 13 -11.25 5.61 -7.89
N PRO A 14 -11.93 6.69 -8.33
CA PRO A 14 -11.93 7.11 -9.72
C PRO A 14 -10.55 7.52 -10.23
N PRO A 15 -10.27 7.39 -11.55
CA PRO A 15 -9.01 7.88 -12.17
C PRO A 15 -8.67 9.34 -11.83
N SER A 16 -9.67 10.21 -11.73
CA SER A 16 -9.51 11.63 -11.40
C SER A 16 -8.85 11.88 -10.05
N VAL A 17 -9.00 10.95 -9.08
CA VAL A 17 -8.30 11.02 -7.79
C VAL A 17 -6.79 10.94 -7.99
N PHE A 18 -6.34 9.98 -8.81
CA PHE A 18 -4.91 9.81 -9.10
C PHE A 18 -4.37 10.93 -9.98
N GLU A 19 -5.15 11.45 -10.93
CA GLU A 19 -4.78 12.63 -11.70
C GLU A 19 -4.50 13.84 -10.79
N ALA A 20 -5.36 14.09 -9.82
CA ALA A 20 -5.19 15.17 -8.85
C ALA A 20 -3.95 14.94 -7.95
N ARG A 21 -3.72 13.71 -7.49
CA ARG A 21 -2.54 13.32 -6.70
C ARG A 21 -1.24 13.51 -7.48
N LEU A 22 -1.20 13.07 -8.73
CA LEU A 22 -0.06 13.28 -9.64
C LEU A 22 0.17 14.77 -9.93
N ALA A 23 -0.89 15.56 -10.08
CA ALA A 23 -0.76 17.02 -10.22
C ALA A 23 -0.11 17.67 -8.99
N ARG A 24 -0.43 17.24 -7.77
CA ARG A 24 0.23 17.71 -6.54
C ARG A 24 1.72 17.33 -6.52
N ALA A 25 2.05 16.08 -6.87
CA ALA A 25 3.44 15.63 -6.97
C ALA A 25 4.23 16.47 -8.00
N ARG A 26 3.64 16.73 -9.17
CA ARG A 26 4.25 17.58 -10.22
C ARG A 26 4.42 19.03 -9.80
N LYS A 27 3.48 19.59 -9.02
CA LYS A 27 3.63 20.92 -8.43
C LYS A 27 4.81 20.98 -7.46
N ALA A 28 4.99 19.94 -6.63
CA ALA A 28 6.12 19.84 -5.71
C ALA A 28 7.45 19.75 -6.46
N LEU A 29 7.50 18.98 -7.56
CA LEU A 29 8.66 18.92 -8.46
C LEU A 29 8.97 20.28 -9.09
N ALA A 30 7.95 20.99 -9.59
CA ALA A 30 8.12 22.30 -10.20
C ALA A 30 8.70 23.34 -9.21
N ALA A 31 8.25 23.31 -7.95
CA ALA A 31 8.73 24.23 -6.91
C ALA A 31 10.23 24.05 -6.58
N GLN A 32 10.81 22.89 -6.88
CA GLN A 32 12.23 22.59 -6.65
C GLN A 32 13.04 22.47 -7.95
N ASP A 33 12.41 22.79 -9.09
CA ASP A 33 12.97 22.54 -10.42
C ASP A 33 13.51 21.11 -10.62
N LEU A 34 12.72 20.11 -10.23
CA LEU A 34 13.07 18.70 -10.38
C LEU A 34 12.34 18.10 -11.59
N PRO A 35 13.01 17.30 -12.43
CA PRO A 35 12.41 16.79 -13.66
C PRO A 35 11.50 15.58 -13.43
N ALA A 36 11.71 14.83 -12.35
CA ALA A 36 10.92 13.66 -12.00
C ALA A 36 11.00 13.35 -10.51
N LEU A 37 9.95 12.71 -10.00
CA LEU A 37 9.87 12.15 -8.66
C LEU A 37 10.12 10.65 -8.72
N LEU A 38 11.00 10.16 -7.86
CA LEU A 38 11.24 8.75 -7.60
C LEU A 38 10.50 8.32 -6.33
N VAL A 39 9.67 7.30 -6.44
CA VAL A 39 8.98 6.68 -5.31
C VAL A 39 9.39 5.22 -5.25
N TYR A 40 10.00 4.82 -4.15
CA TYR A 40 10.31 3.42 -3.89
C TYR A 40 9.05 2.69 -3.43
N SER A 41 8.83 1.48 -3.95
CA SER A 41 7.73 0.63 -3.50
C SER A 41 8.10 -0.85 -3.42
N ASP A 42 7.70 -1.50 -2.33
CA ASP A 42 7.77 -2.95 -2.15
C ASP A 42 6.54 -3.50 -1.39
N VAL A 43 6.53 -4.80 -1.09
CA VAL A 43 5.42 -5.48 -0.41
C VAL A 43 5.12 -4.89 0.98
N TRP A 44 6.12 -4.34 1.66
CA TRP A 44 6.02 -3.76 3.00
C TRP A 44 5.80 -2.25 2.99
N ARG A 45 6.34 -1.56 1.97
CA ARG A 45 6.29 -0.11 1.78
C ARG A 45 5.68 0.20 0.42
N SER A 46 4.36 0.08 0.36
CA SER A 46 3.60 0.32 -0.88
C SER A 46 2.63 1.49 -0.79
N ASN A 47 2.38 2.02 0.40
CA ASN A 47 1.31 2.98 0.63
C ASN A 47 1.46 4.24 -0.23
N GLU A 48 2.65 4.81 -0.33
CA GLU A 48 2.90 6.03 -1.09
C GLU A 48 2.81 5.79 -2.61
N GLY A 49 3.44 4.71 -3.07
CA GLY A 49 3.35 4.29 -4.47
C GLY A 49 1.91 4.00 -4.89
N ARG A 50 1.16 3.34 -4.02
CA ARG A 50 -0.24 3.01 -4.21
C ARG A 50 -1.15 4.23 -4.13
N HIS A 51 -0.89 5.15 -3.21
CA HIS A 51 -1.60 6.41 -3.12
C HIS A 51 -1.52 7.15 -4.47
N LEU A 52 -0.33 7.24 -5.05
CA LEU A 52 -0.11 7.98 -6.30
C LEU A 52 -0.59 7.24 -7.55
N THR A 53 -0.64 5.91 -7.53
CA THR A 53 -0.77 5.13 -8.79
C THR A 53 -1.72 3.93 -8.73
N ASN A 54 -2.33 3.65 -7.59
CA ASN A 54 -3.08 2.43 -7.27
C ASN A 54 -2.28 1.11 -7.39
N TYR A 55 -0.99 1.18 -7.72
CA TYR A 55 -0.17 -0.02 -7.84
C TYR A 55 0.43 -0.45 -6.51
N MET A 56 0.43 -1.75 -6.28
CA MET A 56 1.16 -2.38 -5.20
C MET A 56 1.90 -3.61 -5.76
N PRO A 57 3.22 -3.72 -5.55
CA PRO A 57 3.92 -4.92 -5.94
C PRO A 57 3.54 -6.08 -5.01
N TYR A 58 3.22 -7.24 -5.60
CA TYR A 58 2.74 -8.41 -4.83
C TYR A 58 3.86 -9.31 -4.28
N TRP A 59 5.09 -9.20 -4.80
CA TRP A 59 6.25 -9.99 -4.31
C TRP A 59 7.64 -9.41 -4.63
N ASN A 60 7.72 -8.28 -5.32
CA ASN A 60 8.99 -7.69 -5.76
C ASN A 60 9.10 -6.24 -5.28
N ARG A 61 10.22 -5.59 -5.60
CA ARG A 61 10.44 -4.16 -5.45
C ARG A 61 10.21 -3.47 -6.79
N SER A 62 9.89 -2.20 -6.72
CA SER A 62 9.72 -1.34 -7.90
C SER A 62 10.15 0.08 -7.60
N LEU A 63 10.52 0.78 -8.67
CA LEU A 63 10.67 2.22 -8.67
C LEU A 63 9.56 2.80 -9.53
N ILE A 64 8.78 3.69 -8.94
CA ILE A 64 7.77 4.47 -9.62
C ILE A 64 8.42 5.82 -9.93
N VAL A 65 8.50 6.15 -11.22
CA VAL A 65 9.07 7.41 -11.70
C VAL A 65 7.92 8.25 -12.21
N ILE A 66 7.72 9.43 -11.63
CA ILE A 66 6.67 10.38 -12.02
C ILE A 66 7.36 11.60 -12.62
N PRO A 67 7.50 11.69 -13.95
CA PRO A 67 8.06 12.86 -14.59
C PRO A 67 7.16 14.08 -14.38
N ARG A 68 7.77 15.26 -14.34
CA ARG A 68 7.06 16.55 -14.21
C ARG A 68 6.07 16.79 -15.35
N GLU A 69 6.43 16.38 -16.56
CA GLU A 69 5.72 16.74 -17.80
C GLU A 69 5.23 15.54 -18.62
N GLN A 70 5.51 14.31 -18.18
CA GLN A 70 5.22 13.09 -18.93
C GLN A 70 4.50 12.05 -18.05
N PRO A 71 3.81 11.06 -18.64
CA PRO A 71 3.16 9.99 -17.90
C PRO A 71 4.11 9.23 -16.95
N PRO A 72 3.61 8.70 -15.82
CA PRO A 72 4.41 7.91 -14.89
C PRO A 72 4.93 6.60 -15.52
N VAL A 73 6.13 6.20 -15.12
CA VAL A 73 6.83 5.00 -15.56
C VAL A 73 7.04 4.06 -14.37
N LEU A 74 6.67 2.79 -14.53
CA LEU A 74 6.96 1.75 -13.55
C LEU A 74 8.21 0.97 -13.95
N LEU A 75 9.26 1.01 -13.12
CA LEU A 75 10.41 0.13 -13.23
C LEU A 75 10.21 -1.06 -12.28
N CYS A 76 10.02 -2.26 -12.81
CA CYS A 76 9.80 -3.44 -11.96
C CYS A 76 10.50 -4.69 -12.51
N GLY A 77 10.99 -5.54 -11.60
CA GLY A 77 11.62 -6.81 -11.93
C GLY A 77 10.62 -7.94 -12.27
N LEU A 78 9.42 -7.59 -12.73
CA LEU A 78 8.35 -8.55 -13.02
C LEU A 78 8.37 -8.96 -14.50
N SER A 79 8.02 -10.21 -14.77
CA SER A 79 7.89 -10.74 -16.13
C SER A 79 6.83 -9.95 -16.92
N PRO A 80 7.04 -9.67 -18.22
CA PRO A 80 6.04 -9.03 -19.08
C PRO A 80 4.65 -9.70 -19.07
N ARG A 81 4.59 -11.00 -18.72
CA ARG A 81 3.34 -11.74 -18.54
C ARG A 81 2.36 -11.06 -17.58
N VAL A 82 2.84 -10.34 -16.56
CA VAL A 82 1.96 -9.68 -15.58
C VAL A 82 1.60 -8.24 -15.96
N TYR A 83 2.15 -7.68 -17.03
CA TYR A 83 1.92 -6.28 -17.40
C TYR A 83 0.46 -5.97 -17.72
N PRO A 84 -0.32 -6.85 -18.38
CA PRO A 84 -1.75 -6.62 -18.56
C PRO A 84 -2.49 -6.47 -17.21
N TRP A 85 -2.14 -7.29 -16.21
CA TRP A 85 -2.70 -7.15 -14.87
C TRP A 85 -2.26 -5.84 -14.21
N ILE A 86 -0.96 -5.50 -14.26
CA ILE A 86 -0.45 -4.23 -13.72
C ILE A 86 -1.26 -3.07 -14.31
N LYS A 87 -1.39 -2.99 -15.64
CA LYS A 87 -2.17 -1.95 -16.34
C LYS A 87 -3.65 -1.92 -15.96
N SER A 88 -4.22 -3.05 -15.54
CA SER A 88 -5.61 -3.10 -15.09
C SER A 88 -5.81 -2.52 -13.69
N VAL A 89 -4.75 -2.43 -12.88
CA VAL A 89 -4.81 -1.99 -11.48
C VAL A 89 -4.09 -0.68 -11.20
N THR A 90 -3.60 0.03 -12.21
CA THR A 90 -2.79 1.23 -12.05
C THR A 90 -3.02 2.27 -13.13
N VAL A 91 -2.51 3.48 -12.89
CA VAL A 91 -2.47 4.59 -13.86
C VAL A 91 -1.22 4.61 -14.74
N PHE A 92 -0.29 3.64 -14.59
CA PHE A 92 0.89 3.56 -15.46
C PHE A 92 0.53 3.26 -16.90
N GLU A 93 1.09 4.06 -17.81
CA GLU A 93 1.08 3.78 -19.24
C GLU A 93 2.31 2.95 -19.64
N GLU A 94 3.46 3.31 -19.07
CA GLU A 94 4.77 2.70 -19.37
C GLU A 94 5.24 1.80 -18.22
N ILE A 95 5.52 0.54 -18.55
CA ILE A 95 6.10 -0.44 -17.63
C ILE A 95 7.39 -0.94 -18.26
N ARG A 96 8.52 -0.75 -17.56
CA ARG A 96 9.83 -1.22 -18.00
C ARG A 96 10.32 -2.39 -17.15
N PRO A 97 10.83 -3.46 -17.78
CA PRO A 97 11.49 -4.53 -17.07
C PRO A 97 12.78 -4.00 -16.43
N ALA A 98 12.93 -4.20 -15.14
CA ALA A 98 14.08 -3.73 -14.36
C ALA A 98 14.58 -4.86 -13.45
N SER A 99 15.34 -5.81 -14.01
CA SER A 99 16.01 -6.87 -13.24
C SER A 99 17.01 -6.29 -12.23
N LYS A 100 17.57 -5.12 -12.55
CA LYS A 100 18.33 -4.25 -11.65
C LYS A 100 17.72 -2.85 -11.68
N LEU A 101 17.10 -2.44 -10.57
CA LEU A 101 16.34 -1.18 -10.49
C LEU A 101 17.19 0.06 -10.79
N VAL A 102 18.35 0.20 -10.13
CA VAL A 102 19.18 1.40 -10.26
C VAL A 102 19.80 1.54 -11.65
N PRO A 103 20.42 0.53 -12.26
CA PRO A 103 20.89 0.64 -13.65
C PRO A 103 19.80 1.05 -14.64
N THR A 104 18.58 0.52 -14.47
CA THR A 104 17.43 0.86 -15.33
C THR A 104 16.97 2.31 -15.09
N LEU A 105 16.97 2.78 -13.84
CA LEU A 105 16.71 4.17 -13.49
C LEU A 105 17.74 5.10 -14.14
N LEU A 106 19.03 4.76 -14.06
CA LEU A 106 20.10 5.59 -14.64
C LEU A 106 20.02 5.62 -16.17
N GLN A 107 19.70 4.50 -16.80
CA GLN A 107 19.42 4.47 -18.24
C GLN A 107 18.27 5.43 -18.60
N LEU A 108 17.16 5.39 -17.85
CA LEU A 108 16.06 6.33 -18.03
C LEU A 108 16.51 7.79 -17.84
N CYS A 109 17.34 8.08 -16.83
CA CYS A 109 17.89 9.42 -16.63
C CYS A 109 18.72 9.87 -17.84
N THR A 110 19.59 9.02 -18.38
CA THR A 110 20.39 9.31 -19.58
C THR A 110 19.50 9.56 -20.80
N GLU A 111 18.52 8.70 -21.06
CA GLU A 111 17.56 8.85 -22.18
C GLU A 111 16.78 10.17 -22.10
N ARG A 112 16.52 10.67 -20.88
CA ARG A 112 15.76 11.89 -20.63
C ARG A 112 16.64 13.12 -20.36
N GLY A 113 17.97 12.97 -20.36
CA GLY A 113 18.91 14.05 -20.03
C GLY A 113 18.80 14.56 -18.59
N TRP A 114 18.34 13.73 -17.64
CA TRP A 114 18.19 14.14 -16.24
C TRP A 114 19.48 13.96 -15.46
N THR A 115 19.95 15.05 -14.86
CA THR A 115 21.11 15.07 -13.95
C THR A 115 20.72 15.18 -12.48
N LYS A 116 19.43 15.42 -12.20
CA LYS A 116 18.86 15.53 -10.85
C LYS A 116 17.48 14.86 -10.78
N LEU A 117 17.10 14.38 -9.60
CA LEU A 117 15.83 13.72 -9.32
C LEU A 117 15.28 14.18 -7.96
N GLY A 118 13.96 14.29 -7.88
CA GLY A 118 13.26 14.27 -6.60
C GLY A 118 13.09 12.84 -6.12
N VAL A 119 13.18 12.62 -4.82
CA VAL A 119 12.91 11.32 -4.19
C VAL A 119 11.92 11.55 -3.05
N LEU A 120 10.81 10.82 -3.08
CA LEU A 120 9.87 10.82 -1.97
C LEU A 120 10.48 10.03 -0.81
N ASP A 121 10.57 10.67 0.36
CA ASP A 121 11.19 10.11 1.56
C ASP A 121 12.65 9.65 1.32
N LEU A 122 13.48 10.52 0.75
CA LEU A 122 14.90 10.25 0.48
C LEU A 122 15.63 9.63 1.70
N PRO A 123 15.45 10.12 2.95
CA PRO A 123 16.11 9.52 4.12
C PRO A 123 15.73 8.05 4.39
N ARG A 124 14.60 7.59 3.83
CA ARG A 124 14.12 6.21 3.96
C ARG A 124 14.39 5.37 2.73
N LEU A 125 15.05 5.88 1.69
CA LEU A 125 15.36 5.08 0.51
C LEU A 125 16.25 3.89 0.92
N PRO A 126 15.95 2.64 0.50
CA PRO A 126 16.77 1.49 0.88
C PRO A 126 18.22 1.69 0.47
N HIS A 127 19.15 1.28 1.33
CA HIS A 127 20.58 1.51 1.12
C HIS A 127 21.09 0.96 -0.22
N GLU A 128 20.59 -0.21 -0.61
CA GLU A 128 20.90 -0.87 -1.90
C GLU A 128 20.47 -0.07 -3.14
N ILE A 129 19.50 0.86 -2.99
CA ILE A 129 19.07 1.77 -4.05
C ILE A 129 19.85 3.09 -3.92
N TYR A 130 19.90 3.63 -2.71
CA TYR A 130 20.54 4.92 -2.42
C TYR A 130 22.03 4.94 -2.74
N ALA A 131 22.81 3.94 -2.31
CA ALA A 131 24.26 3.94 -2.49
C ALA A 131 24.70 3.96 -3.97
N PRO A 132 24.22 3.05 -4.85
CA PRO A 132 24.58 3.11 -6.26
C PRO A 132 23.93 4.29 -6.99
N GLN A 133 22.76 4.78 -6.57
CA GLN A 133 22.18 6.00 -7.12
C GLN A 133 23.07 7.21 -6.81
N LYS A 134 23.52 7.37 -5.56
CA LYS A 134 24.44 8.43 -5.16
C LYS A 134 25.78 8.36 -5.88
N ALA A 135 26.32 7.16 -6.07
CA ALA A 135 27.56 6.95 -6.80
C ALA A 135 27.47 7.27 -8.30
N SER A 136 26.26 7.36 -8.86
CA SER A 136 26.05 7.65 -10.29
C SER A 136 26.31 9.12 -10.69
N GLY A 137 26.36 10.03 -9.72
CA GLY A 137 26.46 11.47 -9.98
C GLY A 137 25.12 12.16 -10.32
N VAL A 138 24.01 11.42 -10.43
CA VAL A 138 22.68 12.03 -10.49
C VAL A 138 22.32 12.60 -9.12
N GLU A 139 22.08 13.90 -9.02
CA GLU A 139 21.71 14.55 -7.77
C GLU A 139 20.32 14.08 -7.31
N ALA A 140 20.15 13.87 -6.00
CA ALA A 140 18.87 13.48 -5.41
C ALA A 140 18.47 14.49 -4.32
N SER A 141 17.24 15.00 -4.43
CA SER A 141 16.64 15.92 -3.46
C SER A 141 15.42 15.29 -2.81
N ASP A 142 15.24 15.48 -1.51
CA ASP A 142 14.05 15.01 -0.82
C ASP A 142 12.83 15.87 -1.23
N VAL A 143 11.76 15.22 -1.64
CA VAL A 143 10.52 15.88 -2.05
C VAL A 143 9.41 15.45 -1.11
N GLN A 144 8.81 16.44 -0.45
CA GLN A 144 7.72 16.25 0.49
C GLN A 144 6.52 17.05 0.01
N PHE A 145 5.33 16.44 0.07
CA PHE A 145 4.06 17.09 -0.24
C PHE A 145 2.92 16.34 0.47
N ASP A 146 1.77 17.02 0.61
CA ASP A 146 0.63 16.43 1.29
C ASP A 146 0.00 15.30 0.45
N LEU A 147 -0.04 14.11 1.05
CA LEU A 147 -0.69 12.91 0.54
C LEU A 147 -2.11 12.76 1.07
N THR A 148 -2.61 13.73 1.85
CA THR A 148 -3.99 13.72 2.33
C THR A 148 -4.93 14.24 1.24
N ASP A 149 -6.03 13.53 1.01
CA ASP A 149 -7.19 14.04 0.27
C ASP A 149 -8.47 13.36 0.75
N ASP A 150 -9.61 13.90 0.31
CA ASP A 150 -10.93 13.40 0.72
C ASP A 150 -11.13 11.92 0.37
N ALA A 151 -10.59 11.47 -0.77
CA ALA A 151 -10.65 10.06 -1.16
C ALA A 151 -9.82 9.17 -0.22
N GLU A 152 -8.65 9.63 0.21
CA GLU A 152 -7.82 8.93 1.21
C GLU A 152 -8.58 8.77 2.54
N ILE A 153 -9.18 9.86 3.03
CA ILE A 153 -9.97 9.85 4.26
C ILE A 153 -11.19 8.94 4.12
N ALA A 154 -11.90 9.01 2.98
CA ALA A 154 -13.07 8.18 2.71
C ALA A 154 -12.71 6.69 2.69
N MET A 155 -11.56 6.32 2.11
CA MET A 155 -11.13 4.93 2.06
C MET A 155 -10.73 4.37 3.43
N HIS A 156 -10.08 5.17 4.28
CA HIS A 156 -9.84 4.77 5.68
C HIS A 156 -11.15 4.56 6.45
N ARG A 157 -12.13 5.46 6.27
CA ARG A 157 -13.48 5.29 6.86
C ARG A 157 -14.18 4.05 6.33
N ARG A 158 -14.04 3.75 5.04
CA ARG A 158 -14.61 2.55 4.42
C ARG A 158 -14.01 1.27 4.99
N ALA A 159 -12.68 1.24 5.15
CA ALA A 159 -11.98 0.13 5.79
C ALA A 159 -12.43 -0.05 7.25
N GLU A 160 -12.57 1.04 8.00
CA GLU A 160 -13.07 1.00 9.38
C GLU A 160 -14.49 0.46 9.46
N GLN A 161 -15.40 0.99 8.63
CA GLN A 161 -16.79 0.55 8.56
C GLN A 161 -16.88 -0.95 8.26
N MET A 162 -16.13 -1.44 7.26
CA MET A 162 -16.05 -2.87 6.93
C MET A 162 -15.65 -3.70 8.15
N ALA A 163 -14.62 -3.26 8.89
CA ALA A 163 -14.18 -3.96 10.08
C ALA A 163 -15.21 -3.95 11.22
N GLN A 164 -15.89 -2.83 11.44
CA GLN A 164 -16.95 -2.74 12.43
C GLN A 164 -18.13 -3.66 12.08
N GLU A 165 -18.59 -3.67 10.83
CA GLU A 165 -19.69 -4.50 10.34
C GLU A 165 -19.40 -5.99 10.51
N ILE A 166 -18.22 -6.44 10.06
CA ILE A 166 -17.82 -7.85 10.14
C ILE A 166 -17.65 -8.28 11.60
N LEU A 167 -16.98 -7.48 12.43
CA LEU A 167 -16.84 -7.81 13.84
C LEU A 167 -18.20 -7.85 14.54
N THR A 168 -19.13 -6.95 14.21
CA THR A 168 -20.49 -6.98 14.77
C THR A 168 -21.20 -8.29 14.45
N ALA A 169 -21.11 -8.75 13.21
CA ALA A 169 -21.78 -9.97 12.77
C ALA A 169 -21.13 -11.25 13.31
N GLU A 170 -19.80 -11.28 13.42
CA GLU A 170 -19.05 -12.50 13.70
C GLU A 170 -18.71 -12.69 15.19
N LEU A 171 -18.57 -11.63 16.00
CA LEU A 171 -18.20 -11.77 17.43
C LEU A 171 -19.12 -12.71 18.23
N PRO A 172 -20.45 -12.74 18.06
CA PRO A 172 -21.27 -13.65 18.85
C PRO A 172 -20.95 -15.14 18.63
N ARG A 173 -20.25 -15.48 17.54
CA ARG A 173 -20.00 -16.87 17.11
C ARG A 173 -18.71 -17.46 17.66
N GLY A 174 -17.86 -16.68 18.31
CA GLY A 174 -16.57 -17.19 18.79
C GLY A 174 -16.63 -17.84 20.17
N ALA A 175 -17.68 -17.61 20.97
CA ALA A 175 -17.85 -18.28 22.26
C ALA A 175 -17.88 -19.81 22.08
N GLY A 176 -17.10 -20.53 22.89
CA GLY A 176 -16.93 -21.98 22.81
C GLY A 176 -15.99 -22.45 21.69
N LEU A 177 -15.38 -21.53 20.93
CA LEU A 177 -14.31 -21.83 19.98
C LEU A 177 -12.95 -21.45 20.56
N THR A 178 -11.90 -22.09 20.06
CA THR A 178 -10.55 -21.57 20.26
C THR A 178 -10.32 -20.31 19.42
N ASP A 179 -9.46 -19.41 19.90
CA ASP A 179 -9.03 -18.22 19.16
C ASP A 179 -8.45 -18.56 17.77
N TYR A 180 -7.84 -19.75 17.57
CA TYR A 180 -7.42 -20.25 16.26
C TYR A 180 -8.60 -20.53 15.33
N GLN A 181 -9.62 -21.26 15.81
CA GLN A 181 -10.81 -21.57 15.02
C GLN A 181 -11.56 -20.28 14.67
N PHE A 182 -11.71 -19.38 15.63
CA PHE A 182 -12.38 -18.12 15.40
C PHE A 182 -11.57 -17.16 14.50
N SER A 183 -10.24 -17.18 14.59
CA SER A 183 -9.36 -16.50 13.62
C SER A 183 -9.68 -16.93 12.20
N GLY A 184 -9.76 -18.24 11.92
CA GLY A 184 -10.08 -18.75 10.59
C GLY A 184 -11.45 -18.29 10.07
N LEU A 185 -12.45 -18.17 10.95
CA LEU A 185 -13.78 -17.63 10.60
C LEU A 185 -13.72 -16.15 10.25
N LEU A 186 -13.03 -15.35 11.08
CA LEU A 186 -12.84 -13.92 10.84
C LEU A 186 -12.05 -13.68 9.55
N GLU A 187 -10.90 -14.37 9.38
CA GLU A 187 -10.10 -14.28 8.16
C GLU A 187 -10.97 -14.53 6.93
N ARG A 188 -11.78 -15.59 6.94
CA ARG A 188 -12.68 -15.91 5.83
C ARG A 188 -13.67 -14.78 5.57
N ALA A 189 -14.30 -14.22 6.60
CA ALA A 189 -15.27 -13.14 6.46
C ALA A 189 -14.62 -11.88 5.86
N PHE A 190 -13.49 -11.44 6.43
CA PHE A 190 -12.71 -10.30 5.94
C PHE A 190 -12.24 -10.47 4.51
N ARG A 191 -11.65 -11.64 4.18
CA ARG A 191 -11.15 -11.92 2.84
C ARG A 191 -12.26 -11.91 1.79
N ARG A 192 -13.44 -12.46 2.12
CA ARG A 192 -14.62 -12.43 1.22
C ARG A 192 -15.17 -11.02 1.02
N ALA A 193 -14.98 -10.12 1.98
CA ALA A 193 -15.34 -8.71 1.86
C ALA A 193 -14.30 -7.88 1.08
N GLY A 194 -13.15 -8.46 0.71
CA GLY A 194 -12.11 -7.79 -0.07
C GLY A 194 -10.89 -7.33 0.74
N ALA A 195 -10.75 -7.75 2.00
CA ALA A 195 -9.55 -7.48 2.80
C ALA A 195 -8.27 -8.00 2.14
N GLU A 196 -7.27 -7.12 2.01
CA GLU A 196 -5.98 -7.42 1.39
C GLU A 196 -4.96 -7.94 2.40
N ASP A 197 -5.05 -7.44 3.62
CA ASP A 197 -4.27 -7.91 4.76
C ASP A 197 -5.02 -7.72 6.08
N LEU A 198 -4.64 -8.49 7.08
CA LEU A 198 -5.22 -8.41 8.41
C LEU A 198 -4.27 -8.87 9.51
N VAL A 199 -4.39 -8.24 10.67
CA VAL A 199 -3.80 -8.65 11.94
C VAL A 199 -4.93 -8.77 12.95
N LEU A 200 -5.09 -9.97 13.52
CA LEU A 200 -6.10 -10.27 14.54
C LEU A 200 -5.42 -10.49 15.89
N LEU A 201 -5.92 -9.80 16.91
CA LEU A 201 -5.49 -9.96 18.29
C LEU A 201 -6.71 -10.24 19.17
N PHE A 202 -6.56 -11.18 20.10
CA PHE A 202 -7.61 -11.66 20.99
C PHE A 202 -7.26 -11.35 22.44
N SER A 203 -8.27 -11.06 23.25
CA SER A 203 -8.15 -10.95 24.71
C SER A 203 -9.39 -11.54 25.37
N THR A 204 -9.18 -12.35 26.41
CA THR A 204 -10.24 -12.90 27.29
C THR A 204 -10.58 -11.98 28.45
N GLY A 205 -9.96 -10.80 28.53
CA GLY A 205 -10.09 -9.87 29.66
C GLY A 205 -8.95 -9.96 30.69
N ASP A 206 -8.27 -11.10 30.78
CA ASP A 206 -7.18 -11.31 31.75
C ASP A 206 -5.80 -10.87 31.24
N SER A 207 -5.71 -10.46 29.97
CA SER A 207 -4.45 -10.07 29.33
C SER A 207 -4.68 -9.04 28.22
N ALA A 208 -3.61 -8.32 27.87
CA ALA A 208 -3.61 -7.46 26.70
C ALA A 208 -3.90 -8.29 25.42
N PRO A 209 -4.56 -7.69 24.40
CA PRO A 209 -4.79 -8.37 23.13
C PRO A 209 -3.50 -8.91 22.52
N ARG A 210 -3.51 -10.19 22.13
CA ARG A 210 -2.36 -10.92 21.60
C ARG A 210 -2.76 -11.80 20.41
N PRO A 211 -1.81 -12.23 19.56
CA PRO A 211 -2.11 -13.20 18.51
C PRO A 211 -2.74 -14.47 19.09
N ALA A 212 -3.58 -15.15 18.29
CA ALA A 212 -4.21 -16.40 18.68
C ALA A 212 -3.15 -17.43 19.15
N CYS A 213 -3.46 -18.17 20.22
CA CYS A 213 -2.54 -19.13 20.79
C CYS A 213 -3.18 -20.49 21.15
N GLY A 214 -4.43 -20.72 20.75
CA GLY A 214 -5.23 -21.89 21.09
C GLY A 214 -6.08 -21.71 22.35
N THR A 215 -6.32 -20.48 22.82
CA THR A 215 -7.13 -20.24 24.02
C THR A 215 -8.60 -20.45 23.69
N MET A 216 -9.34 -21.13 24.58
CA MET A 216 -10.79 -21.21 24.49
C MET A 216 -11.42 -19.84 24.78
N LEU A 217 -12.26 -19.36 23.87
CA LEU A 217 -13.00 -18.12 24.04
C LEU A 217 -14.26 -18.40 24.85
N GLY A 218 -14.39 -17.78 26.03
CA GLY A 218 -15.62 -17.80 26.81
C GLY A 218 -16.64 -16.79 26.29
N ASP A 219 -17.68 -16.55 27.08
CA ASP A 219 -18.74 -15.58 26.74
C ASP A 219 -18.25 -14.11 26.75
N LYS A 220 -17.08 -13.88 27.36
CA LYS A 220 -16.46 -12.55 27.50
C LYS A 220 -15.09 -12.57 26.85
N TYR A 221 -15.00 -11.93 25.69
CA TYR A 221 -13.73 -11.72 25.01
C TYR A 221 -13.82 -10.49 24.09
N SER A 222 -12.66 -10.04 23.61
CA SER A 222 -12.55 -8.98 22.63
C SER A 222 -11.57 -9.31 21.53
N VAL A 223 -11.83 -8.73 20.36
CA VAL A 223 -10.98 -8.83 19.18
C VAL A 223 -10.55 -7.42 18.79
N ALA A 224 -9.25 -7.24 18.56
CA ALA A 224 -8.72 -6.10 17.84
C ALA A 224 -8.27 -6.55 16.45
N VAL A 225 -8.71 -5.83 15.43
CA VAL A 225 -8.34 -6.05 14.04
C VAL A 225 -7.60 -4.83 13.51
N ALA A 226 -6.46 -5.04 12.87
CA ALA A 226 -5.92 -4.12 11.88
C ALA A 226 -6.19 -4.72 10.51
N LEU A 227 -6.89 -4.00 9.64
CA LEU A 227 -7.33 -4.44 8.32
C LEU A 227 -6.75 -3.51 7.27
N GLU A 228 -6.21 -4.06 6.18
CA GLU A 228 -5.93 -3.32 4.95
C GLU A 228 -7.04 -3.58 3.93
N TYR A 229 -7.71 -2.50 3.49
CA TYR A 229 -8.65 -2.53 2.38
C TYR A 229 -8.20 -1.54 1.31
N ARG A 230 -7.89 -2.06 0.12
CA ARG A 230 -7.36 -1.28 -1.01
C ARG A 230 -6.18 -0.36 -0.69
N GLY A 231 -5.33 -0.74 0.25
CA GLY A 231 -4.16 0.04 0.66
C GLY A 231 -4.36 0.88 1.90
N HIS A 232 -5.60 0.98 2.37
CA HIS A 232 -5.99 1.82 3.47
C HIS A 232 -6.16 0.98 4.72
N TRP A 233 -5.34 1.26 5.72
CA TRP A 233 -5.37 0.55 6.99
C TRP A 233 -6.39 1.16 7.94
N ALA A 234 -7.20 0.32 8.57
CA ALA A 234 -8.04 0.69 9.69
C ALA A 234 -7.78 -0.22 10.90
N ARG A 235 -7.95 0.33 12.10
CA ARG A 235 -7.84 -0.43 13.34
C ARG A 235 -9.14 -0.32 14.12
N VAL A 236 -9.77 -1.45 14.39
CA VAL A 236 -11.03 -1.53 15.13
C VAL A 236 -10.88 -2.52 16.27
N ARG A 237 -11.45 -2.20 17.42
CA ARG A 237 -11.60 -3.14 18.53
C ARG A 237 -13.07 -3.30 18.83
N ARG A 238 -13.49 -4.55 19.07
CA ARG A 238 -14.83 -4.85 19.58
C ARG A 238 -14.76 -5.94 20.63
N GLY A 239 -15.58 -5.83 21.66
CA GLY A 239 -15.81 -6.87 22.64
C GLY A 239 -17.31 -7.14 22.76
N LEU A 240 -17.66 -8.30 23.28
CA LEU A 240 -19.03 -8.55 23.72
C LEU A 240 -19.30 -7.72 24.99
N PRO A 241 -20.47 -7.07 25.12
CA PRO A 241 -20.82 -6.31 26.31
C PRO A 241 -20.83 -7.22 27.56
N LEU A 242 -20.57 -6.59 28.71
CA LEU A 242 -20.50 -7.25 30.03
C LEU A 242 -21.85 -7.77 30.51
#